data_AF-E6ZZZ3-F1
#
_entry.id   AF-E6ZZZ3-F1
#
_cell.length_a   1.000
_cell.length_b   1.000
_cell.length_c   1.000
_cell.angle_alpha   90.00
_cell.angle_beta   90.00
_cell.angle_gamma   90.00
#
_symmetry.space_group_name_H-M   'P 1'
#
loop_
_entity.id
_entity.type
_entity.pdbx_description
1 polymer ?
#
loop_
_entity_poly.entity_id
_entity_poly.type
_entity_poly.pdbx_seq_one_letter_code
_entity_poly.pdbx_strand_id
1 'polypeptide(L)'
;MISVIRLIAILAFASLGVTVWPFQVDEEDNHFRNEHHQFIKSTFPPHMQEAAASVGICDHYPHLRPAHCNRPNEPPSDGNLEELAWKFSHTDDHGPIRVSSALLGPYVYVTTKIPGDSILGRQLGLGVNLHDEHRNLILHDLYAFWRIGADQSHNLLSLHMWPRGGNTPQITHW
;
A
#
# COMPACT_ATOMS: atom_id res chain seq x y z
N MET A 1 -13.00 -5.46 56.07
CA MET A 1 -11.63 -5.88 55.70
C MET A 1 -11.72 -6.73 54.44
N ILE A 2 -11.69 -6.09 53.27
CA ILE A 2 -11.67 -6.79 51.97
C ILE A 2 -10.21 -7.12 51.68
N SER A 3 -9.96 -8.42 51.57
CA SER A 3 -8.65 -9.06 51.51
C SER A 3 -7.80 -8.53 50.35
N VAL A 4 -6.59 -8.04 50.70
CA VAL A 4 -5.51 -7.63 49.79
C VAL A 4 -5.19 -8.72 48.74
N ILE A 5 -5.54 -9.96 49.03
CA ILE A 5 -5.37 -11.12 48.15
C ILE A 5 -6.20 -11.00 46.85
N ARG A 6 -7.35 -10.31 46.85
CA ARG A 6 -8.15 -10.14 45.62
C ARG A 6 -7.58 -9.11 44.65
N LEU A 7 -6.74 -8.17 45.12
CA LEU A 7 -6.17 -7.14 44.26
C LEU A 7 -5.02 -7.68 43.39
N ILE A 8 -4.28 -8.68 43.90
CA ILE A 8 -3.17 -9.31 43.19
C ILE A 8 -3.67 -10.19 42.03
N ALA A 9 -4.84 -10.83 42.19
CA ALA A 9 -5.44 -11.65 41.15
C ALA A 9 -5.92 -10.83 39.93
N ILE A 10 -6.34 -9.57 40.12
CA ILE A 10 -6.79 -8.72 39.02
C ILE A 10 -5.60 -8.13 38.25
N LEU A 11 -4.47 -7.86 38.91
CA LEU A 11 -3.24 -7.39 38.28
C LEU A 11 -2.50 -8.49 37.48
N ALA A 12 -2.66 -9.76 37.85
CA ALA A 12 -2.04 -10.88 37.12
C ALA A 12 -2.75 -11.23 35.79
N PHE A 13 -4.02 -10.85 35.61
CA PHE A 13 -4.75 -11.09 34.36
C PHE A 13 -4.59 -9.96 33.32
N ALA A 14 -4.13 -8.78 33.72
CA ALA A 14 -3.89 -7.66 32.80
C ALA A 14 -2.55 -7.76 32.05
N SER A 15 -1.68 -8.72 32.41
CA SER A 15 -0.39 -8.96 31.76
C SER A 15 -0.39 -10.17 30.82
N LEU A 16 -1.56 -10.68 30.42
CA LEU A 16 -1.67 -11.44 29.17
C LEU A 16 -1.54 -10.42 28.03
N GLY A 17 -0.32 -9.90 27.89
CA GLY A 17 0.07 -9.11 26.75
C GLY A 17 -0.32 -9.90 25.52
N VAL A 18 -1.19 -9.31 24.71
CA VAL A 18 -1.44 -9.76 23.36
C VAL A 18 -0.08 -9.75 22.68
N THR A 19 0.58 -10.92 22.66
CA THR A 19 1.73 -11.15 21.80
C THR A 19 1.19 -11.11 20.40
N VAL A 20 1.16 -9.90 19.83
CA VAL A 20 0.97 -9.70 18.41
C VAL A 20 2.14 -10.46 17.78
N TRP A 21 1.87 -11.67 17.30
CA TRP A 21 2.86 -12.41 16.54
C TRP A 21 3.35 -11.49 15.44
N PRO A 22 4.66 -11.21 15.35
CA PRO A 22 5.15 -10.40 14.26
C PRO A 22 4.75 -11.13 12.98
N PHE A 23 3.89 -10.48 12.19
CA PHE A 23 3.53 -10.95 10.86
C PHE A 23 4.84 -11.12 10.09
N GLN A 24 5.26 -12.36 9.90
CA GLN A 24 6.44 -12.65 9.08
C GLN A 24 6.02 -12.35 7.64
N VAL A 25 6.51 -11.23 7.11
CA VAL A 25 6.41 -10.97 5.68
C VAL A 25 7.15 -12.10 4.98
N ASP A 26 6.44 -12.81 4.10
CA ASP A 26 7.01 -13.92 3.33
C ASP A 26 8.24 -13.42 2.56
N GLU A 27 9.32 -14.21 2.55
CA GLU A 27 10.52 -13.89 1.79
C GLU A 27 10.19 -13.78 0.30
N GLU A 28 9.22 -14.58 -0.18
CA GLU A 28 8.69 -14.52 -1.53
C GLU A 28 7.99 -13.16 -1.79
N ASP A 29 7.07 -12.73 -0.91
CA ASP A 29 6.39 -11.43 -1.03
C ASP A 29 7.38 -10.24 -1.06
N ASN A 30 8.43 -10.31 -0.23
CA ASN A 30 9.50 -9.31 -0.21
C ASN A 30 10.31 -9.30 -1.51
N HIS A 31 10.65 -10.47 -2.04
CA HIS A 31 11.36 -10.60 -3.30
C HIS A 31 10.57 -9.97 -4.45
N PHE A 32 9.28 -10.29 -4.57
CA PHE A 32 8.40 -9.75 -5.59
C PHE A 32 8.21 -8.24 -5.47
N ARG A 33 7.98 -7.73 -4.26
CA ARG A 33 7.90 -6.28 -4.00
C ARG A 33 9.16 -5.56 -4.45
N ASN A 34 10.34 -6.11 -4.12
CA ASN A 34 11.61 -5.53 -4.52
C ASN A 34 11.79 -5.53 -6.04
N GLU A 35 11.51 -6.63 -6.73
CA GLU A 35 11.59 -6.67 -8.20
C GLU A 35 10.64 -5.65 -8.86
N HIS A 36 9.38 -5.62 -8.42
CA HIS A 36 8.38 -4.71 -8.98
C HIS A 36 8.71 -3.25 -8.67
N HIS A 37 9.26 -2.97 -7.48
CA HIS A 37 9.78 -1.66 -7.13
C HIS A 37 10.92 -1.24 -8.07
N GLN A 38 11.90 -2.12 -8.32
CA GLN A 38 13.00 -1.81 -9.25
C GLN A 38 12.49 -1.58 -10.68
N PHE A 39 11.47 -2.33 -11.10
CA PHE A 39 10.80 -2.08 -12.38
C PHE A 39 10.15 -0.70 -12.43
N ILE A 40 9.36 -0.32 -11.41
CA ILE A 40 8.75 1.02 -11.37
C ILE A 40 9.86 2.07 -11.43
N LYS A 41 10.92 1.92 -10.63
CA LYS A 41 12.06 2.84 -10.61
C LYS A 41 12.68 3.04 -12.00
N SER A 42 12.86 1.96 -12.75
CA SER A 42 13.47 2.04 -14.08
C SER A 42 12.59 2.70 -15.13
N THR A 43 11.28 2.86 -14.87
CA THR A 43 10.36 3.59 -15.76
C THR A 43 10.47 5.12 -15.65
N PHE A 44 11.21 5.63 -14.66
CA PHE A 44 11.40 7.06 -14.45
C PHE A 44 12.69 7.57 -15.11
N PRO A 45 12.71 8.84 -15.56
CA PRO A 45 13.94 9.51 -15.96
C PRO A 45 15.01 9.45 -14.86
N PRO A 46 16.31 9.33 -15.18
CA PRO A 46 17.37 9.15 -14.18
C PRO A 46 17.33 10.14 -13.01
N HIS A 47 17.04 11.42 -13.27
CA HIS A 47 16.98 12.46 -12.25
C HIS A 47 15.78 12.35 -11.29
N MET A 48 14.77 11.52 -11.61
CA MET A 48 13.61 11.25 -10.75
C MET A 48 13.72 9.92 -10.01
N GLN A 49 14.69 9.06 -10.37
CA GLN A 49 14.82 7.72 -9.77
C GLN A 49 15.20 7.78 -8.29
N GLU A 50 15.88 8.83 -7.83
CA GLU A 50 16.26 9.02 -6.43
C GLU A 50 15.16 9.71 -5.59
N ALA A 51 14.28 10.49 -6.22
CA ALA A 51 13.15 11.14 -5.57
C ALA A 51 12.06 10.15 -5.09
N ALA A 52 12.14 8.91 -5.56
CA ALA A 52 11.19 7.83 -5.29
C ALA A 52 11.25 7.22 -3.88
N ALA A 53 12.28 7.54 -3.09
CA ALA A 53 12.53 6.85 -1.82
C ALA A 53 11.86 7.49 -0.60
N SER A 54 11.32 8.71 -0.70
CA SER A 54 10.99 9.54 0.46
C SER A 54 9.50 9.72 0.75
N VAL A 55 8.60 9.25 -0.10
CA VAL A 55 7.16 9.48 0.09
C VAL A 55 6.47 8.19 0.57
N GLY A 56 6.57 7.95 1.88
CA GLY A 56 5.70 7.06 2.65
C GLY A 56 5.54 5.65 2.09
N ILE A 57 6.52 4.78 2.36
CA ILE A 57 6.30 3.34 2.26
C ILE A 57 5.29 2.95 3.35
N CYS A 58 4.03 2.74 2.97
CA CYS A 58 3.06 2.10 3.85
C CYS A 58 3.26 0.58 3.75
N ASP A 59 4.35 0.10 4.36
CA ASP A 59 4.61 -1.33 4.44
C ASP A 59 3.68 -1.97 5.48
N HIS A 60 2.79 -2.82 4.97
CA HIS A 60 2.01 -3.84 5.68
C HIS A 60 1.23 -3.33 6.90
N TYR A 61 -0.05 -3.03 6.63
CA TYR A 61 -1.05 -2.36 7.46
C TYR A 61 -1.29 -2.93 8.87
N PRO A 62 -1.08 -2.15 9.94
CA PRO A 62 -1.85 -2.30 11.18
C PRO A 62 -3.10 -1.42 11.18
N HIS A 63 -3.28 -0.61 10.13
CA HIS A 63 -4.25 0.44 10.09
C HIS A 63 -4.40 1.07 8.70
N LEU A 64 -5.63 1.17 8.23
CA LEU A 64 -6.06 2.37 7.50
C LEU A 64 -6.01 3.61 8.41
N ARG A 65 -5.08 3.74 9.36
CA ARG A 65 -5.12 4.81 10.36
C ARG A 65 -4.63 6.09 9.67
N PRO A 66 -5.50 7.09 9.61
CA PRO A 66 -5.13 8.42 9.22
C PRO A 66 -4.17 8.95 10.29
N ALA A 67 -2.87 9.02 10.01
CA ALA A 67 -1.95 9.68 10.93
C ALA A 67 -0.69 10.25 10.27
N HIS A 68 -0.12 9.64 9.23
CA HIS A 68 1.19 10.09 8.69
C HIS A 68 1.24 10.38 7.19
N CYS A 69 0.09 10.42 6.50
CA CYS A 69 -0.09 11.20 5.26
C CYS A 69 -0.76 12.56 5.56
N ASN A 70 -0.45 13.19 6.70
CA ASN A 70 -0.69 14.59 7.10
C ASN A 70 -1.94 15.36 6.58
N ARG A 71 -3.13 14.75 6.46
CA ARG A 71 -4.40 15.51 6.50
C ARG A 71 -5.49 14.83 7.35
N PRO A 72 -6.35 15.63 8.03
CA PRO A 72 -7.10 15.23 9.22
C PRO A 72 -8.57 14.90 8.96
N ASN A 73 -9.01 14.80 7.71
CA ASN A 73 -10.45 14.73 7.40
C ASN A 73 -10.79 13.39 6.75
N GLU A 74 -10.97 12.41 7.65
CA GLU A 74 -11.69 11.14 7.54
C GLU A 74 -11.34 10.18 6.38
N PRO A 75 -10.97 8.91 6.69
CA PRO A 75 -11.04 7.85 5.68
C PRO A 75 -12.49 7.72 5.18
N PRO A 76 -12.71 7.28 3.92
CA PRO A 76 -14.06 7.08 3.42
C PRO A 76 -14.86 6.19 4.38
N SER A 77 -16.05 6.67 4.77
CA SER A 77 -16.96 6.02 5.74
C SER A 77 -17.43 4.65 5.28
N ASP A 78 -17.31 4.34 3.98
CA ASP A 78 -17.97 3.22 3.33
C ASP A 78 -17.02 2.48 2.37
N GLY A 79 -15.97 1.84 2.88
CA GLY A 79 -15.23 0.85 2.07
C GLY A 79 -13.83 0.52 2.56
N ASN A 80 -13.50 -0.78 2.55
CA ASN A 80 -12.13 -1.23 2.67
C ASN A 80 -11.30 -0.63 1.50
N LEU A 81 -10.26 0.16 1.78
CA LEU A 81 -9.39 0.77 0.77
C LEU A 81 -8.82 -0.28 -0.20
N GLU A 82 -8.52 -1.46 0.32
CA GLU A 82 -8.10 -2.61 -0.46
C GLU A 82 -9.13 -2.97 -1.54
N GLU A 83 -10.40 -3.13 -1.15
CA GLU A 83 -11.49 -3.43 -2.08
C GLU A 83 -11.70 -2.30 -3.11
N LEU A 84 -11.55 -1.04 -2.71
CA LEU A 84 -11.66 0.09 -3.63
C LEU A 84 -10.51 0.12 -4.65
N ALA A 85 -9.28 -0.09 -4.19
CA ALA A 85 -8.10 -0.15 -5.05
C ALA A 85 -8.14 -1.37 -5.99
N TRP A 86 -8.67 -2.50 -5.51
CA TRP A 86 -8.89 -3.71 -6.30
C TRP A 86 -9.97 -3.50 -7.37
N LYS A 87 -11.12 -2.91 -7.02
CA LYS A 87 -12.16 -2.57 -8.01
C LYS A 87 -11.65 -1.58 -9.05
N PHE A 88 -10.90 -0.58 -8.60
CA PHE A 88 -10.31 0.41 -9.49
C PHE A 88 -9.39 -0.22 -10.51
N SER A 89 -8.56 -1.20 -10.12
CA SER A 89 -7.66 -1.86 -11.07
C SER A 89 -8.37 -2.68 -12.15
N HIS A 90 -9.65 -3.03 -11.97
CA HIS A 90 -10.45 -3.74 -12.98
C HIS A 90 -11.25 -2.79 -13.89
N THR A 91 -11.07 -1.47 -13.76
CA THR A 91 -11.70 -0.51 -14.67
C THR A 91 -10.87 -0.32 -15.94
N ASP A 92 -11.54 0.08 -17.02
CA ASP A 92 -10.89 0.38 -18.31
C ASP A 92 -9.73 1.36 -18.10
N ASP A 93 -8.59 1.08 -18.73
CA ASP A 93 -7.35 1.87 -18.65
C ASP A 93 -6.72 2.00 -17.25
N HIS A 94 -7.04 1.11 -16.30
CA HIS A 94 -6.50 1.09 -14.93
C HIS A 94 -5.92 -0.27 -14.47
N GLY A 95 -5.68 -1.18 -15.42
CA GLY A 95 -5.14 -2.50 -15.15
C GLY A 95 -3.66 -2.54 -14.70
N PRO A 96 -3.12 -3.76 -14.52
CA PRO A 96 -1.78 -3.96 -14.03
C PRO A 96 -0.74 -3.35 -14.95
N ILE A 97 0.28 -2.77 -14.34
CA ILE A 97 1.49 -2.34 -15.03
C ILE A 97 2.53 -3.46 -15.08
N ARG A 98 2.39 -4.46 -14.19
CA ARG A 98 3.28 -5.61 -14.10
C ARG A 98 2.57 -6.78 -13.43
N VAL A 99 2.82 -7.96 -13.99
CA VAL A 99 2.36 -9.25 -13.48
C VAL A 99 3.56 -10.18 -13.44
N SER A 100 3.73 -10.93 -12.36
CA SER A 100 4.73 -11.99 -12.24
C SER A 100 4.12 -13.19 -11.53
N SER A 101 4.59 -14.39 -11.86
CA SER A 101 4.15 -15.61 -11.18
C SER A 101 5.12 -15.95 -10.06
N ALA A 102 4.59 -16.51 -8.97
CA ALA A 102 5.38 -17.13 -7.91
C ALA A 102 6.39 -18.14 -8.49
N LEU A 103 7.58 -18.21 -7.89
CA LEU A 103 8.56 -19.23 -8.27
C LEU A 103 8.13 -20.60 -7.75
N LEU A 104 7.54 -20.62 -6.55
CA LEU A 104 7.17 -21.82 -5.82
C LEU A 104 5.77 -21.69 -5.23
N GLY A 105 4.76 -21.53 -6.08
CA GLY A 105 3.39 -21.49 -5.57
C GLY A 105 2.31 -21.22 -6.61
N PRO A 106 1.05 -21.28 -6.19
CA PRO A 106 -0.11 -20.94 -7.02
C PRO A 106 -0.36 -19.43 -7.10
N TYR A 107 0.58 -18.59 -6.64
CA TYR A 107 0.36 -17.16 -6.52
C TYR A 107 0.77 -16.39 -7.77
N VAL A 108 0.04 -15.32 -8.04
CA VAL A 108 0.36 -14.30 -9.04
C VAL A 108 0.53 -12.97 -8.33
N TYR A 109 1.63 -12.29 -8.59
CA TYR A 109 1.95 -10.99 -8.04
C TYR A 109 1.65 -9.91 -9.07
N VAL A 110 0.90 -8.90 -8.65
CA VAL A 110 0.39 -7.87 -9.54
C VAL A 110 0.75 -6.51 -8.98
N THR A 111 1.15 -5.59 -9.86
CA THR A 111 1.26 -4.18 -9.50
C THR A 111 0.30 -3.37 -10.34
N THR A 112 -0.51 -2.55 -9.68
CA THR A 112 -1.46 -1.63 -10.32
C THR A 112 -1.08 -0.20 -9.98
N LYS A 113 -1.31 0.71 -10.92
CA LYS A 113 -1.06 2.15 -10.75
C LYS A 113 -2.40 2.85 -10.57
N ILE A 114 -2.50 3.67 -9.53
CA ILE A 114 -3.63 4.57 -9.25
C ILE A 114 -3.12 5.99 -9.54
N PRO A 115 -3.47 6.57 -10.71
CA PRO A 115 -3.09 7.94 -11.04
C PRO A 115 -3.66 8.91 -10.01
N GLY A 116 -2.87 9.87 -9.54
CA GLY A 116 -3.35 10.83 -8.52
C GLY A 116 -4.53 11.71 -8.96
N ASP A 117 -4.77 11.84 -10.27
CA ASP A 117 -5.86 12.59 -10.88
C ASP A 117 -7.07 11.72 -11.23
N SER A 118 -6.99 10.41 -11.02
CA SER A 118 -8.14 9.51 -11.10
C SER A 118 -9.16 9.83 -10.00
N ILE A 119 -10.38 9.30 -10.13
CA ILE A 119 -11.42 9.44 -9.09
C ILE A 119 -10.92 8.92 -7.75
N LEU A 120 -10.35 7.70 -7.73
CA LEU A 120 -9.79 7.10 -6.53
C LEU A 120 -8.59 7.91 -6.01
N GLY A 121 -7.65 8.30 -6.88
CA GLY A 121 -6.49 9.09 -6.47
C GLY A 121 -6.86 10.40 -5.78
N ARG A 122 -7.90 11.11 -6.28
CA ARG A 122 -8.42 12.32 -5.63
C ARG A 122 -9.09 12.03 -4.28
N GLN A 123 -9.84 10.93 -4.17
CA GLN A 123 -10.43 10.48 -2.90
C GLN A 123 -9.35 10.16 -1.85
N LEU A 124 -8.21 9.64 -2.29
CA LEU A 124 -7.05 9.38 -1.44
C LEU A 124 -6.19 10.62 -1.18
N GLY A 125 -6.60 11.80 -1.65
CA GLY A 125 -5.88 13.05 -1.45
C GLY A 125 -4.60 13.20 -2.29
N LEU A 126 -4.35 12.32 -3.27
CA LEU A 126 -3.19 12.39 -4.16
C LEU A 126 -3.28 13.56 -5.16
N GLY A 127 -4.50 14.06 -5.41
CA GLY A 127 -4.76 15.22 -6.25
C GLY A 127 -4.45 16.57 -5.59
N VAL A 128 -3.93 16.57 -4.35
CA VAL A 128 -3.53 17.79 -3.67
C VAL A 128 -2.15 18.22 -4.20
N ASN A 129 -2.08 19.48 -4.64
CA ASN A 129 -0.84 20.11 -5.06
C ASN A 129 0.14 20.22 -3.88
N LEU A 130 1.02 19.24 -3.72
CA LEU A 130 2.16 19.32 -2.82
C LEU A 130 3.23 20.18 -3.48
N HIS A 131 3.87 21.04 -2.69
CA HIS A 131 4.96 21.87 -3.17
C HIS A 131 6.26 21.35 -2.56
N ASP A 132 7.32 21.25 -3.36
CA ASP A 132 8.67 21.04 -2.83
C ASP A 132 9.21 22.30 -2.12
N GLU A 133 10.43 22.22 -1.60
CA GLU A 133 11.14 23.34 -0.96
C GLU A 133 11.35 24.54 -1.90
N HIS A 134 11.24 24.33 -3.22
CA HIS A 134 11.39 25.34 -4.28
C HIS A 134 10.04 25.83 -4.85
N ARG A 135 8.91 25.44 -4.24
CA ARG A 135 7.53 25.73 -4.69
C ARG A 135 7.18 25.12 -6.04
N ASN A 136 7.84 24.06 -6.47
CA ASN A 136 7.41 23.27 -7.61
C ASN A 136 6.25 22.36 -7.21
N LEU A 137 5.28 22.24 -8.11
CA LEU A 137 4.18 21.29 -7.95
C LEU A 137 4.72 19.85 -8.08
N ILE A 138 4.58 19.08 -6.99
CA ILE A 138 4.84 17.64 -7.00
C ILE A 138 3.50 16.91 -7.06
N LEU A 139 3.25 16.28 -8.20
CA LEU A 139 2.15 15.33 -8.38
C LEU A 139 2.65 13.93 -8.08
N HIS A 140 1.79 13.11 -7.49
CA HIS A 140 2.10 11.74 -7.14
C HIS A 140 1.07 10.78 -7.71
N ASP A 141 1.54 9.56 -7.99
CA ASP A 141 0.71 8.41 -8.28
C ASP A 141 0.98 7.34 -7.21
N LEU A 142 0.01 6.45 -7.00
CA LEU A 142 0.11 5.38 -6.01
C LEU A 142 0.22 4.03 -6.70
N TYR A 143 1.09 3.17 -6.19
CA TYR A 143 1.37 1.86 -6.74
C TYR A 143 0.99 0.81 -5.72
N ALA A 144 0.04 -0.06 -6.08
CA ALA A 144 -0.47 -1.11 -5.21
C ALA A 144 0.11 -2.46 -5.62
N PHE A 145 0.64 -3.18 -4.64
CA PHE A 145 1.30 -4.48 -4.82
C PHE A 145 0.39 -5.56 -4.25
N TRP A 146 -0.02 -6.51 -5.09
CA TRP A 146 -1.00 -7.53 -4.77
C TRP A 146 -0.39 -8.91 -4.86
N ARG A 147 -0.87 -9.81 -4.01
CA ARG A 147 -0.75 -11.26 -4.18
C ARG A 147 -2.13 -11.84 -4.47
N ILE A 148 -2.23 -12.61 -5.55
CA ILE A 148 -3.46 -13.28 -5.98
C ILE A 148 -3.27 -14.79 -5.85
N GLY A 149 -4.17 -15.47 -5.13
CA GLY A 149 -4.20 -16.93 -5.01
C GLY A 149 -4.91 -17.62 -6.17
N ALA A 150 -4.73 -18.94 -6.29
CA ALA A 150 -5.41 -19.75 -7.30
C ALA A 150 -6.95 -19.77 -7.17
N ASP A 151 -7.47 -19.47 -5.99
CA ASP A 151 -8.90 -19.30 -5.70
C ASP A 151 -9.41 -17.88 -6.03
N GLN A 152 -8.58 -17.06 -6.69
CA GLN A 152 -8.82 -15.63 -6.97
C GLN A 152 -8.91 -14.76 -5.71
N SER A 153 -8.51 -15.27 -4.54
CA SER A 153 -8.29 -14.41 -3.38
C SER A 153 -7.20 -13.40 -3.70
N HIS A 154 -7.38 -12.15 -3.31
CA HIS A 154 -6.39 -11.10 -3.48
C HIS A 154 -6.05 -10.52 -2.12
N ASN A 155 -4.77 -10.21 -1.92
CA ASN A 155 -4.27 -9.56 -0.72
C ASN A 155 -3.38 -8.39 -1.13
N LEU A 156 -3.66 -7.21 -0.61
CA LEU A 156 -2.81 -6.04 -0.76
C LEU A 156 -1.59 -6.18 0.15
N LEU A 157 -0.41 -6.30 -0.47
CA LEU A 157 0.86 -6.35 0.22
C LEU A 157 1.29 -4.93 0.65
N SER A 158 1.43 -4.01 -0.29
CA SER A 158 1.89 -2.65 0.03
C SER A 158 1.33 -1.58 -0.91
N LEU A 159 1.36 -0.33 -0.43
CA LEU A 159 1.11 0.87 -1.23
C LEU A 159 2.35 1.75 -1.22
N HIS A 160 2.85 2.10 -2.40
CA HIS A 160 4.03 2.96 -2.55
C HIS A 160 3.63 4.21 -3.34
N MET A 161 3.95 5.38 -2.82
CA MET A 161 3.75 6.64 -3.52
C MET A 161 4.99 6.99 -4.32
N TRP A 162 4.78 7.40 -5.57
CA TRP A 162 5.86 7.81 -6.47
C TRP A 162 5.52 9.15 -7.10
N PRO A 163 6.53 9.96 -7.50
CA PRO A 163 6.29 11.10 -8.37
C PRO A 163 5.52 10.68 -9.61
N ARG A 164 4.70 11.56 -10.17
CA ARG A 164 4.06 11.33 -11.46
C ARG A 164 5.09 11.42 -12.58
N GLY A 165 4.95 10.56 -13.60
CA GLY A 165 5.75 10.64 -14.84
C GLY A 165 6.43 9.34 -15.26
N GLY A 166 6.35 8.28 -14.45
CA GLY A 166 6.86 6.96 -14.84
C GLY A 166 6.09 6.39 -16.04
N ASN A 167 6.81 6.02 -17.10
CA ASN A 167 6.21 5.41 -18.29
C ASN A 167 5.86 3.94 -18.00
N THR A 168 4.64 3.73 -17.53
CA THR A 168 4.14 2.44 -17.04
C THR A 168 2.92 2.05 -17.86
N PRO A 169 3.10 1.42 -19.03
CA PRO A 169 1.97 0.97 -19.84
C PRO A 169 1.13 0.00 -19.04
N GLN A 170 -0.19 0.17 -19.11
CA GLN A 170 -1.14 -0.66 -18.38
C GLN A 170 -1.72 -1.73 -19.28
N ILE A 171 -1.95 -2.90 -18.70
CA ILE A 171 -2.67 -3.99 -19.34
C ILE A 171 -4.15 -3.63 -19.33
N THR A 172 -4.72 -3.36 -20.51
CA THR A 172 -6.10 -2.83 -20.64
C THR A 172 -7.18 -3.89 -20.44
N HIS A 173 -6.82 -5.18 -20.48
CA HIS A 173 -7.74 -6.30 -20.27
C HIS A 173 -7.04 -7.36 -19.43
N TRP A 174 -7.54 -7.59 -18.21
CA TRP A 174 -7.01 -8.58 -17.28
C TRP A 174 -8.09 -9.12 -16.36
#